data_AF-A0A7U5Y7A1-F1
#
_entry.id   AF-A0A7U5Y7A1-F1
#
_cell.length_a   1.000
_cell.length_b   1.000
_cell.length_c   1.000
_cell.angle_alpha   90.00
_cell.angle_beta   90.00
_cell.angle_gamma   90.00
#
_symmetry.space_group_name_H-M   'P 1'
#
loop_
_entity.id
_entity.type
_entity.pdbx_description
1 polymer ?
#
loop_
_entity_poly.entity_id
_entity_poly.type
_entity_poly.pdbx_seq_one_letter_code
_entity_poly.pdbx_strand_id
1 'polypeptide(L)'
;MIALWAEGVRLVIIDTLRRFHDADENAACAMTQVLGQLERLAMGQGCAVLFLHHTSKLAAFQEVGDQQQASRGSSVLVDNVRWQGYLATMTRKEAQQLGVSAQLSHRYVRFGVSKSNYMPPLPERWLVREEDGVLRPARLDVTRRAGGKRALL
;
A
#
# COMPACT_ATOMS: atom_id res chain seq x y z
N MET A 1 -13.25 -0.90 -23.17
CA MET A 1 -13.47 -0.66 -21.72
C MET A 1 -12.90 -1.87 -20.96
N ILE A 2 -12.20 -1.67 -19.83
CA ILE A 2 -11.26 -2.61 -19.17
C ILE A 2 -11.63 -4.11 -19.23
N ALA A 3 -12.91 -4.47 -19.15
CA ALA A 3 -13.42 -5.84 -19.26
C ALA A 3 -12.84 -6.65 -20.43
N LEU A 4 -12.65 -6.05 -21.61
CA LEU A 4 -12.06 -6.74 -22.78
C LEU A 4 -10.63 -7.21 -22.53
N TRP A 5 -9.86 -6.46 -21.75
CA TRP A 5 -8.48 -6.81 -21.38
C TRP A 5 -8.42 -7.74 -20.17
N ALA A 6 -9.55 -7.89 -19.47
CA ALA A 6 -9.69 -8.70 -18.27
C ALA A 6 -10.19 -10.13 -18.57
N GLU A 7 -10.49 -10.45 -19.82
CA GLU A 7 -10.89 -11.80 -20.20
C GLU A 7 -9.72 -12.78 -20.04
N GLY A 8 -9.95 -13.88 -19.30
CA GLY A 8 -8.94 -14.93 -19.09
C GLY A 8 -7.78 -14.57 -18.16
N VAL A 9 -7.73 -13.37 -17.57
CA VAL A 9 -6.69 -12.99 -16.61
C VAL A 9 -7.14 -13.22 -15.17
N ARG A 10 -6.20 -13.62 -14.30
CA ARG A 10 -6.48 -13.85 -12.88
C ARG A 10 -6.43 -12.56 -12.04
N LEU A 11 -5.69 -11.55 -12.49
CA LEU A 11 -5.48 -10.30 -11.77
C LEU A 11 -5.40 -9.12 -12.75
N VAL A 12 -6.17 -8.09 -12.48
CA VAL A 12 -6.11 -6.79 -13.16
C VAL A 12 -5.51 -5.78 -12.18
N ILE A 13 -4.48 -5.06 -12.62
CA ILE A 13 -3.86 -3.96 -11.85
C ILE A 13 -4.18 -2.62 -12.52
N ILE A 14 -4.73 -1.70 -11.74
CA ILE A 14 -5.10 -0.35 -12.17
C ILE A 14 -4.16 0.67 -11.52
N ASP A 15 -3.34 1.33 -12.33
CA ASP A 15 -2.34 2.31 -11.85
C ASP A 15 -2.57 3.71 -12.47
N THR A 16 -3.07 4.70 -11.74
CA THR A 16 -3.75 4.66 -10.43
C THR A 16 -5.25 4.84 -10.61
N LEU A 17 -6.06 4.48 -9.60
CA LEU A 17 -7.52 4.57 -9.64
C LEU A 17 -8.03 5.94 -10.15
N ARG A 18 -7.35 7.03 -9.75
CA ARG A 18 -7.70 8.41 -10.12
C ARG A 18 -7.77 8.65 -11.63
N ARG A 19 -7.04 7.87 -12.44
CA ARG A 19 -7.04 8.00 -13.90
C ARG A 19 -8.19 7.27 -14.59
N PHE A 20 -9.01 6.53 -13.83
CA PHE A 20 -10.03 5.63 -14.34
C PHE A 20 -11.46 6.03 -13.94
N HIS A 21 -11.63 7.17 -13.27
CA HIS A 21 -12.94 7.75 -12.98
C HIS A 21 -12.85 9.28 -12.83
N ASP A 22 -13.96 9.96 -13.08
CA ASP A 22 -14.08 11.41 -12.89
C ASP A 22 -14.80 11.79 -11.58
N ALA A 23 -15.24 10.80 -10.79
CA ALA A 23 -15.89 11.03 -9.49
C ALA A 23 -15.00 11.81 -8.50
N ASP A 24 -15.64 12.57 -7.61
CA ASP A 24 -14.98 13.20 -6.46
C ASP A 24 -14.63 12.13 -5.42
N GLU A 25 -13.33 11.92 -5.17
CA GLU A 25 -12.85 10.93 -4.20
C GLU A 25 -13.23 11.27 -2.75
N ASN A 26 -13.63 12.50 -2.46
CA ASN A 26 -14.12 12.88 -1.13
C ASN A 26 -15.61 12.55 -0.95
N ALA A 27 -16.36 12.36 -2.04
CA ALA A 27 -17.77 12.05 -2.01
C ALA A 27 -17.99 10.54 -1.84
N ALA A 28 -18.40 10.15 -0.63
CA ALA A 28 -18.67 8.77 -0.24
C ALA A 28 -19.53 8.00 -1.26
N CYS A 29 -20.68 8.56 -1.62
CA CYS A 29 -21.61 7.92 -2.56
C CYS A 29 -21.00 7.70 -3.95
N ALA A 30 -20.20 8.66 -4.43
CA ALA A 30 -19.57 8.57 -5.74
C ALA A 30 -18.50 7.47 -5.77
N MET A 31 -17.69 7.36 -4.70
CA MET A 31 -16.69 6.30 -4.60
C MET A 31 -17.30 4.91 -4.39
N THR A 32 -18.41 4.79 -3.66
CA THR A 32 -19.16 3.53 -3.60
C THR A 32 -19.57 3.05 -4.99
N GLN A 33 -20.00 3.96 -5.87
CA GLN A 33 -20.34 3.60 -7.25
C GLN A 33 -19.11 3.15 -8.05
N VAL A 34 -17.99 3.87 -7.96
CA VAL A 34 -16.73 3.49 -8.62
C VAL A 34 -16.29 2.10 -8.19
N LEU A 35 -16.26 1.83 -6.88
CA LEU A 35 -15.86 0.53 -6.33
C LEU A 35 -16.84 -0.58 -6.74
N GLY A 36 -18.15 -0.32 -6.74
CA GLY A 36 -19.15 -1.28 -7.21
C GLY A 36 -19.05 -1.62 -8.71
N GLN A 37 -18.45 -0.75 -9.53
CA GLN A 37 -18.11 -1.10 -10.92
C GLN A 37 -16.89 -2.04 -10.99
N LEU A 38 -15.87 -1.81 -10.16
CA LEU A 38 -14.70 -2.67 -10.08
C LEU A 38 -15.05 -4.06 -9.52
N GLU A 39 -15.95 -4.13 -8.54
CA GLU A 39 -16.47 -5.40 -8.03
C GLU A 39 -17.24 -6.18 -9.11
N ARG A 40 -18.10 -5.50 -9.88
CA ARG A 40 -18.81 -6.13 -11.01
C ARG A 40 -17.84 -6.63 -12.08
N LEU A 41 -16.78 -5.89 -12.37
CA LEU A 41 -15.72 -6.34 -13.27
C LEU A 41 -15.05 -7.61 -12.73
N ALA A 42 -14.65 -7.61 -11.46
CA ALA A 42 -14.01 -8.76 -10.80
C ALA A 42 -14.91 -10.01 -10.83
N MET A 43 -16.18 -9.85 -10.45
CA MET A 43 -17.16 -10.93 -10.42
C MET A 43 -17.51 -11.44 -11.82
N GLY A 44 -17.70 -10.53 -12.79
CA GLY A 44 -18.07 -10.88 -14.16
C GLY A 44 -16.96 -11.64 -14.90
N GLN A 45 -15.70 -11.26 -14.68
CA GLN A 45 -14.55 -11.87 -15.35
C GLN A 45 -13.87 -12.97 -14.52
N GLY A 46 -14.30 -13.19 -13.27
CA GLY A 46 -13.67 -14.16 -12.37
C GLY A 46 -12.22 -13.81 -12.01
N CYS A 47 -11.87 -12.51 -11.99
CA CYS A 47 -10.53 -12.02 -11.74
C CYS A 47 -10.46 -11.21 -10.44
N ALA A 48 -9.28 -11.08 -9.85
CA ALA A 48 -9.02 -10.07 -8.82
C ALA A 48 -8.78 -8.70 -9.46
N VAL A 49 -9.19 -7.63 -8.78
CA VAL A 49 -8.87 -6.26 -9.16
C VAL A 49 -8.08 -5.60 -8.04
N LEU A 50 -6.86 -5.18 -8.36
CA LEU A 50 -6.00 -4.39 -7.48
C LEU A 50 -5.84 -3.00 -8.10
N PHE A 51 -6.06 -1.94 -7.33
CA PHE A 51 -5.82 -0.59 -7.80
C PHE A 51 -4.83 0.13 -6.90
N LEU A 52 -4.01 0.98 -7.50
CA LEU A 52 -3.13 1.88 -6.78
C LEU A 52 -3.86 3.18 -6.47
N HIS A 53 -3.63 3.71 -5.28
CA HIS A 53 -4.24 4.95 -4.83
C HIS A 53 -3.20 5.80 -4.10
N HIS A 54 -3.15 7.09 -4.44
CA HIS A 54 -2.19 7.99 -3.82
C HIS A 54 -2.67 8.40 -2.43
N THR A 55 -1.81 8.20 -1.42
CA THR A 55 -2.06 8.70 -0.07
C THR A 55 -2.06 10.23 -0.02
N SER A 56 -2.64 10.77 1.05
CA SER A 56 -2.76 12.21 1.18
C SER A 56 -1.42 12.86 1.43
N LYS A 57 -1.20 14.06 0.88
CA LYS A 57 0.00 14.86 1.20
C LYS A 57 0.13 14.99 2.71
N LEU A 58 -0.97 15.13 3.45
CA LEU A 58 -0.97 15.19 4.92
C LEU A 58 -0.40 13.91 5.55
N ALA A 59 -0.85 12.73 5.10
CA ALA A 59 -0.35 11.44 5.58
C ALA A 59 1.12 11.19 5.20
N ALA A 60 1.54 11.65 4.02
CA ALA A 60 2.94 11.62 3.60
C ALA A 60 3.83 12.58 4.42
N PHE A 61 3.31 13.75 4.81
CA PHE A 61 4.04 14.74 5.62
C PHE A 61 4.14 14.38 7.10
N GLN A 62 3.16 13.67 7.67
CA GLN A 62 3.18 13.29 9.08
C GLN A 62 3.92 11.98 9.35
N GLU A 63 4.47 11.31 8.32
CA GLU A 63 5.03 9.94 8.43
C GLU A 63 3.99 8.90 8.88
N VAL A 64 2.70 9.16 8.61
CA VAL A 64 1.54 8.34 9.04
C VAL A 64 0.97 7.52 7.87
N GLY A 65 1.79 7.24 6.85
CA GLY A 65 1.39 6.49 5.65
C GLY A 65 0.91 5.06 5.92
N ASP A 66 1.14 4.56 7.13
CA ASP A 66 0.79 3.22 7.61
C ASP A 66 -0.59 3.16 8.30
N GLN A 67 -1.23 4.29 8.61
CA GLN A 67 -2.57 4.28 9.19
C GLN A 67 -3.64 4.11 8.10
N GLN A 68 -4.71 3.40 8.44
CA GLN A 68 -5.89 3.24 7.59
C GLN A 68 -6.40 4.58 7.05
N GLN A 69 -6.28 5.67 7.80
CA GLN A 69 -6.69 7.02 7.40
C GLN A 69 -5.73 7.75 6.43
N ALA A 70 -4.65 7.10 5.98
CA ALA A 70 -3.66 7.69 5.06
C ALA A 70 -4.14 7.80 3.61
N SER A 71 -5.17 7.05 3.21
CA SER A 71 -5.80 7.15 1.89
C SER A 71 -6.32 8.58 1.67
N ARG A 72 -6.03 9.22 0.53
CA ARG A 72 -6.78 10.44 0.13
C ARG A 72 -8.25 10.11 -0.04
N GLY A 73 -9.11 11.09 0.17
CA GLY A 73 -10.48 11.03 -0.32
C GLY A 73 -11.31 9.93 0.33
N SER A 74 -11.98 10.30 1.42
CA SER A 74 -13.02 9.52 2.06
C SER A 74 -12.55 8.21 2.74
N SER A 75 -12.95 8.03 4.00
CA SER A 75 -12.84 6.74 4.72
C SER A 75 -13.46 5.57 3.94
N VAL A 76 -14.32 5.88 2.97
CA VAL A 76 -15.04 4.97 2.09
C VAL A 76 -14.13 4.08 1.24
N LEU A 77 -12.97 4.56 0.77
CA LEU A 77 -12.06 3.69 0.02
C LEU A 77 -11.54 2.53 0.89
N VAL A 78 -11.22 2.84 2.14
CA VAL A 78 -10.73 1.87 3.11
C VAL A 78 -11.86 0.97 3.59
N ASP A 79 -13.04 1.52 3.84
CA ASP A 79 -14.20 0.78 4.34
C ASP A 79 -14.70 -0.28 3.34
N ASN A 80 -14.67 0.02 2.05
CA ASN A 80 -15.23 -0.85 1.01
C ASN A 80 -14.24 -1.88 0.44
N VAL A 81 -12.93 -1.76 0.67
CA VAL A 81 -11.98 -2.81 0.27
C VAL A 81 -11.86 -3.89 1.34
N ARG A 82 -11.67 -5.14 0.90
CA ARG A 82 -11.41 -6.29 1.80
C ARG A 82 -9.92 -6.53 2.07
N TRP A 83 -9.05 -5.90 1.29
CA TRP A 83 -7.60 -5.97 1.41
C TRP A 83 -6.98 -4.61 1.06
N GLN A 84 -6.01 -4.16 1.84
CA GLN A 84 -5.26 -2.94 1.59
C GLN A 84 -3.79 -3.12 2.02
N GLY A 85 -2.89 -2.90 1.07
CA GLY A 85 -1.45 -2.78 1.32
C GLY A 85 -0.97 -1.33 1.20
N TYR A 86 0.19 -1.05 1.78
CA TYR A 86 0.84 0.25 1.65
C TYR A 86 2.34 0.11 1.37
N LEU A 87 2.92 1.16 0.81
CA LEU A 87 4.35 1.37 0.70
C LEU A 87 4.70 2.70 1.38
N ALA A 88 5.63 2.67 2.34
CA ALA A 88 6.09 3.85 3.06
C ALA A 88 7.62 3.97 2.97
N THR A 89 8.12 5.13 2.55
CA THR A 89 9.57 5.39 2.54
C THR A 89 10.10 5.47 3.97
N MET A 90 11.31 4.94 4.19
CA MET A 90 11.95 4.97 5.51
C MET A 90 12.10 6.39 6.04
N THR A 91 11.55 6.61 7.24
CA THR A 91 11.67 7.83 8.01
C THR A 91 13.08 7.97 8.61
N ARG A 92 13.44 9.18 9.04
CA ARG A 92 14.73 9.39 9.72
C ARG A 92 14.82 8.60 11.03
N LYS A 93 13.70 8.45 11.73
CA LYS A 93 13.62 7.72 12.99
C LYS A 93 13.82 6.21 12.78
N GLU A 94 13.16 5.62 11.79
CA GLU A 94 13.37 4.22 11.42
C GLU A 94 14.81 3.96 10.97
N ALA A 95 15.40 4.87 10.17
CA ALA A 95 16.79 4.75 9.74
C ALA A 95 17.75 4.69 10.94
N GLN A 96 17.58 5.57 11.93
CA GLN A 96 18.36 5.55 13.17
C GLN A 96 18.16 4.24 13.96
N GLN A 97 16.93 3.73 14.03
CA GLN A 97 16.60 2.51 14.78
C GLN A 97 17.14 1.23 14.12
N LEU A 98 17.30 1.24 12.80
CA LEU A 98 17.72 0.09 11.99
C LEU A 98 19.18 0.22 11.49
N GLY A 99 19.94 1.18 12.02
CA GLY A 99 21.35 1.37 11.67
C GLY A 99 21.59 1.80 10.22
N VAL A 100 20.58 2.39 9.56
CA VAL A 100 20.69 2.88 8.18
C VAL A 100 21.11 4.36 8.20
N SER A 101 22.05 4.73 7.33
CA SER A 101 22.46 6.14 7.21
C SER A 101 21.31 7.00 6.66
N ALA A 102 21.17 8.22 7.17
CA ALA A 102 20.13 9.15 6.73
C ALA A 102 20.22 9.48 5.23
N GLN A 103 21.42 9.41 4.66
CA GLN A 103 21.65 9.63 3.23
C GLN A 103 21.08 8.48 2.37
N LEU A 104 21.03 7.26 2.91
CA LEU A 104 20.54 6.08 2.18
C LEU A 104 19.09 5.73 2.51
N SER A 105 18.47 6.35 3.51
CA SER A 105 17.12 5.98 3.97
C SER A 105 16.06 6.06 2.87
N HIS A 106 16.16 7.04 1.97
CA HIS A 106 15.24 7.21 0.84
C HIS A 106 15.18 6.00 -0.12
N ARG A 107 16.20 5.11 -0.09
CA ARG A 107 16.22 3.88 -0.87
C ARG A 107 15.41 2.76 -0.22
N TYR A 108 15.06 2.88 1.05
CA TYR A 108 14.33 1.85 1.77
C TYR A 108 12.85 2.16 1.82
N VAL A 109 12.04 1.13 1.56
CA VAL A 109 10.59 1.20 1.53
C VAL A 109 10.02 0.07 2.37
N ARG A 110 9.12 0.39 3.29
CA ARG A 110 8.37 -0.55 4.09
C ARG A 110 7.10 -0.92 3.35
N PHE A 111 6.89 -2.21 3.15
CA PHE A 111 5.63 -2.79 2.70
C PHE A 111 4.88 -3.40 3.89
N GLY A 112 3.59 -3.13 3.97
CA GLY A 112 2.71 -3.74 4.96
C GLY A 112 1.27 -3.87 4.47
N VAL A 113 0.45 -4.55 5.26
CA VAL A 113 -0.99 -4.74 5.00
C VAL A 113 -1.78 -4.09 6.13
N SER A 114 -2.45 -2.98 5.84
CA SER A 114 -3.23 -2.20 6.81
C SER A 114 -4.66 -2.73 6.99
N LYS A 115 -5.16 -3.51 6.03
CA LYS A 115 -6.47 -4.19 6.13
C LYS A 115 -6.44 -5.53 5.42
N SER A 116 -7.00 -6.55 6.07
CA SER A 116 -7.24 -7.86 5.50
C SER A 116 -8.33 -8.56 6.30
N ASN A 117 -9.40 -9.00 5.63
CA ASN A 117 -10.53 -9.64 6.31
C ASN A 117 -10.33 -11.16 6.52
N TYR A 118 -9.46 -11.81 5.73
CA TYR A 118 -9.39 -13.27 5.65
C TYR A 118 -7.98 -13.83 5.90
N MET A 119 -7.04 -13.01 6.32
CA MET A 119 -5.64 -13.43 6.53
C MET A 119 -5.19 -13.02 7.93
N PRO A 120 -4.34 -13.82 8.60
CA PRO A 120 -3.67 -13.36 9.82
C PRO A 120 -2.82 -12.12 9.53
N PRO A 121 -2.50 -11.31 10.56
CA PRO A 121 -1.62 -10.16 10.40
C PRO A 121 -0.31 -10.55 9.71
N LEU A 122 0.02 -9.86 8.62
CA LEU A 122 1.25 -10.07 7.88
C LEU A 122 2.34 -9.17 8.45
N PRO A 123 3.52 -9.71 8.82
CA PRO A 123 4.62 -8.87 9.27
C PRO A 123 5.09 -7.95 8.15
N GLU A 124 5.40 -6.72 8.52
CA GLU A 124 5.93 -5.72 7.60
C GLU A 124 7.28 -6.19 7.03
N ARG A 125 7.56 -5.75 5.81
CA ARG A 125 8.77 -6.11 5.07
C ARG A 125 9.49 -4.86 4.61
N TRP A 126 10.76 -4.75 4.99
CA TRP A 126 11.64 -3.75 4.43
C TRP A 126 12.15 -4.21 3.06
N LEU A 127 12.06 -3.31 2.10
CA LEU A 127 12.57 -3.46 0.75
C LEU A 127 13.61 -2.37 0.50
N VAL A 128 14.60 -2.67 -0.32
CA VAL A 128 15.58 -1.69 -0.82
C VAL A 128 15.37 -1.50 -2.32
N ARG A 129 15.39 -0.25 -2.75
CA ARG A 129 15.37 0.17 -4.16
C ARG A 129 16.78 0.10 -4.73
N GLU A 130 16.96 -0.77 -5.71
CA GLU A 130 18.18 -0.87 -6.50
C GLU A 130 18.27 0.27 -7.52
N GLU A 131 19.40 0.38 -8.21
CA GLU A 131 19.66 1.48 -9.15
C GLU A 131 18.71 1.46 -10.35
N ASP A 132 18.24 0.28 -10.74
CA ASP A 132 17.22 0.06 -11.77
C ASP A 132 15.77 0.31 -11.28
N GLY A 133 15.61 0.66 -10.00
CA GLY A 133 14.32 0.91 -9.36
C GLY A 133 13.62 -0.36 -8.83
N VAL A 134 14.17 -1.55 -9.05
CA VAL A 134 13.62 -2.82 -8.56
C VAL A 134 13.67 -2.84 -7.03
N LEU A 135 12.60 -3.35 -6.42
CA LEU A 135 12.52 -3.55 -4.98
C LEU A 135 12.96 -4.96 -4.62
N ARG A 136 13.96 -5.08 -3.74
CA ARG A 136 14.41 -6.37 -3.18
C ARG A 136 14.26 -6.41 -1.66
N PRO A 137 14.10 -7.58 -1.04
CA PRO A 137 14.14 -7.71 0.41
C PRO A 137 15.41 -7.08 1.00
N ALA A 138 15.23 -6.13 1.91
CA ALA A 138 16.34 -5.51 2.61
C ALA A 138 16.81 -6.43 3.75
N ARG A 139 18.13 -6.58 3.88
CA ARG A 139 18.75 -7.24 5.05
C ARG A 139 19.14 -6.14 6.04
N LEU A 140 18.20 -5.81 6.92
CA LEU A 140 18.42 -4.82 7.98
C LEU A 140 18.59 -5.55 9.31
N ASP A 141 19.71 -5.30 9.97
CA ASP A 141 19.92 -5.74 11.33
C ASP A 141 19.21 -4.79 12.29
N VAL A 142 18.37 -5.32 13.18
CA VAL A 142 17.83 -4.51 14.27
C VAL A 142 18.99 -4.15 15.19
N THR A 143 19.47 -2.90 15.12
CA THR A 143 20.41 -2.39 16.11
C THR A 143 19.72 -2.37 17.47
N ARG A 144 20.01 -3.37 18.30
CA ARG A 144 19.53 -3.46 19.69
C ARG A 144 19.90 -2.16 20.42
N ARG A 145 18.91 -1.47 20.98
CA ARG A 145 19.15 -0.77 22.25
C ARG A 145 19.55 -1.85 23.27
N ALA A 146 20.61 -1.61 24.02
CA ALA A 146 21.10 -2.51 25.07
C ALA A 146 19.92 -2.94 25.98
N GLY A 147 19.51 -4.23 25.91
CA GLY A 147 18.58 -4.81 26.89
C GLY A 147 17.47 -5.78 26.41
N GLY A 148 17.13 -5.89 25.12
CA GLY A 148 15.93 -6.67 24.69
C GLY A 148 16.21 -8.01 23.99
N LYS A 149 15.59 -9.13 24.42
CA LYS A 149 15.71 -10.48 23.81
C LYS A 149 15.40 -10.50 22.30
N ARG A 150 16.14 -11.31 21.54
CA ARG A 150 16.06 -11.48 20.08
C ARG A 150 14.67 -12.02 19.69
N ALA A 151 13.98 -11.33 18.77
CA ALA A 151 13.11 -11.98 17.81
C ALA A 151 13.84 -11.92 16.47
N LEU A 152 14.12 -13.08 15.87
CA LEU A 152 14.54 -13.11 14.47
C LEU A 152 13.33 -12.71 13.62
N LEU A 153 13.54 -11.77 12.70
CA LEU A 153 12.66 -11.48 11.58
C LEU A 153 13.20 -12.15 10.31
#